data_AF-T0YTN2-F1
#
_entry.id   AF-T0YTN2-F1
#
_cell.length_a   1.000
_cell.length_b   1.000
_cell.length_c   1.000
_cell.angle_alpha   90.00
_cell.angle_beta   90.00
_cell.angle_gamma   90.00
#
_symmetry.space_group_name_H-M   'P 1'
#
loop_
_entity.id
_entity.type
_entity.pdbx_description
1 polymer ?
#
loop_
_entity_poly.entity_id
_entity_poly.type
_entity_poly.pdbx_seq_one_letter_code
_entity_poly.pdbx_strand_id
1 'polypeptide(L)' 'MVIATGPAGRIYGRTTNAHSCTGDGVALAYEAGAQLKDMEFVQFHPTALLESGI' A
#
# COMPACT_ATOMS: atom_id res chain seq x y z
N MET A 1 8.75 9.89 17.53
CA MET A 1 8.82 9.50 16.11
C MET A 1 7.39 9.31 15.61
N VAL A 2 7.07 9.78 14.41
CA VAL A 2 5.75 9.62 13.78
C VAL A 2 5.95 8.98 12.42
N ILE A 3 5.26 7.86 12.14
CA ILE A 3 5.32 7.16 10.86
C ILE A 3 4.09 7.58 10.04
N ALA A 4 4.33 8.16 8.87
CA ALA A 4 3.29 8.67 7.96
C ALA A 4 3.63 8.35 6.49
N THR A 5 4.07 7.12 6.22
CA THR A 5 4.69 6.70 4.94
C THR A 5 3.69 6.27 3.87
N GLY A 6 2.39 6.26 4.17
CA GLY A 6 1.36 5.77 3.23
C GLY A 6 1.27 4.24 3.15
N PRO A 7 0.52 3.71 2.15
CA PRO A 7 0.11 2.30 2.09
C PRO A 7 1.10 1.38 1.34
N ALA A 8 0.78 0.08 1.30
CA ALA A 8 1.57 -0.97 0.62
C ALA A 8 0.95 -1.40 -0.74
N GLY A 9 0.35 -0.47 -1.48
CA GLY A 9 -0.41 -0.78 -2.69
C GLY A 9 0.40 -1.41 -3.83
N ARG A 10 1.75 -1.29 -3.81
CA ARG A 10 2.66 -1.83 -4.83
C ARG A 10 2.91 -3.34 -4.75
N ILE A 11 2.38 -4.03 -3.75
CA ILE A 11 2.43 -5.50 -3.68
C ILE A 11 1.53 -6.18 -4.73
N TYR A 12 0.57 -5.45 -5.32
CA TYR A 12 -0.33 -5.95 -6.36
C TYR A 12 0.18 -5.59 -7.76
N GLY A 13 0.11 -6.56 -8.69
CA GLY A 13 0.56 -6.37 -10.07
C GLY A 13 -0.14 -5.22 -10.81
N ARG A 14 -1.40 -4.94 -10.46
CA ARG A 14 -2.18 -3.80 -10.93
C ARG A 14 -2.69 -3.00 -9.74
N THR A 15 -2.38 -1.71 -9.71
CA THR A 15 -2.70 -0.83 -8.58
C THR A 15 -2.84 0.61 -9.05
N THR A 16 -3.74 1.37 -8.41
CA THR A 16 -3.87 2.83 -8.62
C THR A 16 -2.88 3.63 -7.78
N ASN A 17 -2.17 2.97 -6.87
CA ASN A 17 -1.22 3.60 -5.99
C ASN A 17 0.07 3.99 -6.74
N ALA A 18 0.67 5.11 -6.33
CA ALA A 18 1.94 5.57 -6.86
C ALA A 18 3.06 4.53 -6.65
N HIS A 19 4.13 4.64 -7.44
CA HIS A 19 5.30 3.75 -7.33
C HIS A 19 5.96 3.76 -5.94
N SER A 20 5.80 4.85 -5.19
CA SER A 20 6.32 5.01 -3.83
C SER A 20 5.44 4.40 -2.73
N CYS A 21 4.26 3.87 -3.05
CA CYS A 21 3.38 3.23 -2.05
C CYS A 21 3.81 1.77 -1.78
N THR A 22 4.98 1.62 -1.17
CA THR A 22 5.71 0.34 -0.98
C THR A 22 5.50 -0.29 0.40
N GLY A 23 4.89 0.42 1.35
CA GLY A 23 4.61 -0.11 2.69
C GLY A 23 5.76 0.01 3.69
N ASP A 24 6.75 0.87 3.43
CA ASP A 24 7.99 0.96 4.23
C ASP A 24 7.74 1.16 5.74
N GLY A 25 6.80 2.03 6.11
CA GLY A 25 6.47 2.25 7.53
C GLY A 25 5.76 1.08 8.19
N VAL A 26 5.00 0.28 7.43
CA VAL A 26 4.38 -0.95 7.94
C VAL A 26 5.46 -2.00 8.21
N ALA A 27 6.40 -2.17 7.28
CA ALA A 27 7.54 -3.07 7.44
C ALA A 27 8.41 -2.67 8.64
N LEU A 28 8.79 -1.38 8.73
CA LEU A 28 9.58 -0.86 9.85
C LEU A 28 8.88 -1.07 11.20
N ALA A 29 7.57 -0.81 11.29
CA ALA A 29 6.82 -1.01 12.51
C ALA A 29 6.80 -2.49 12.92
N TYR A 30 6.60 -3.39 11.96
CA TYR A 30 6.64 -4.84 12.19
C TYR A 30 8.02 -5.31 12.69
N GLU A 31 9.10 -4.86 12.04
CA GLU A 31 10.48 -5.16 12.44
C GLU A 31 10.82 -4.64 13.84
N ALA A 32 10.24 -3.50 14.22
CA ALA A 32 10.34 -2.95 15.57
C ALA A 32 9.46 -3.69 16.61
N GLY A 33 8.76 -4.76 16.21
CA GLY A 33 7.91 -5.57 17.08
C GLY A 33 6.51 -5.02 17.32
N ALA A 34 6.08 -4.02 16.56
CA ALA A 34 4.71 -3.52 16.64
C ALA A 34 3.73 -4.55 16.04
N GLN A 35 2.57 -4.70 16.70
CA GLN A 35 1.48 -5.47 16.13
C GLN A 35 0.81 -4.68 15.00
N LEU A 36 0.66 -5.33 13.85
CA LEU A 36 -0.13 -4.83 12.74
C LEU A 36 -1.56 -5.35 12.85
N LYS A 37 -2.50 -4.69 12.19
CA LYS A 37 -3.92 -5.04 12.26
C LYS A 37 -4.57 -4.87 10.90
N ASP A 38 -5.57 -5.72 10.62
CA ASP A 38 -6.50 -5.59 9.50
C ASP A 38 -5.78 -5.53 8.12
N MET A 39 -4.62 -6.19 8.02
CA MET A 39 -3.74 -6.17 6.84
C MET A 39 -4.34 -6.90 5.63
N GLU A 40 -5.32 -7.77 5.85
CA GLU A 40 -6.08 -8.49 4.84
C GLU A 40 -7.15 -7.63 4.15
N PHE A 41 -7.53 -6.50 4.74
CA PHE A 41 -8.59 -5.65 4.23
C PHE A 41 -8.06 -4.66 3.19
N VAL A 42 -8.01 -5.10 1.94
CA VAL A 42 -7.54 -4.28 0.82
C VAL A 42 -8.69 -3.77 -0.04
N GLN A 43 -8.75 -2.46 -0.23
CA GLN A 43 -9.70 -1.81 -1.13
C GLN A 43 -9.22 -1.94 -2.58
N PHE A 44 -10.06 -2.50 -3.43
CA PHE A 44 -9.90 -2.42 -4.88
C PHE A 44 -10.90 -1.40 -5.43
N HIS A 45 -10.39 -0.35 -6.05
CA HIS A 45 -11.24 0.65 -6.66
C HIS A 45 -11.89 0.08 -7.94
N PRO A 46 -13.23 0.07 -8.07
CA PRO A 46 -13.92 -0.65 -9.15
C PRO A 46 -13.71 -0.04 -10.54
N THR A 47 -13.29 1.22 -10.61
CA THR A 47 -13.20 2.00 -11.86
C THR A 47 -11.76 2.40 -12.20
N ALA A 48 -10.78 1.60 -11.80
CA ALA A 48 -9.39 1.82 -12.20
C ALA A 48 -9.22 1.69 -13.72
N LEU A 49 -8.59 2.68 -14.35
CA LEU A 49 -8.37 2.73 -15.80
C LEU A 49 -7.58 1.50 -16.29
N LEU A 50 -8.04 0.85 -17.37
CA LEU A 50 -7.39 -0.34 -17.95
C LEU A 50 -6.11 -0.02 -18.70
N GLU A 51 -6.20 0.93 -19.62
CA GLU A 51 -5.09 1.52 -20.35
C GLU A 51 -5.38 3.02 -20.48
N SER A 52 -4.33 3.82 -20.34
CA SER A 52 -4.40 5.21 -20.77
C SER A 52 -4.33 5.18 -22.30
N GLY A 53 -5.44 5.50 -22.97
CA GLY A 53 -5.55 5.48 -24.45
C GLY A 53 -4.77 6.60 -25.16
N ILE A 54 -3.70 7.10 -24.54
CA ILE A 54 -2.77 8.13 -25.03
C ILE A 54 -1.36 7.62 -24.83
#